data_AF-R8YZM8-F1
#
_entry.id   AF-R8YZM8-F1
#
_cell.length_a   1.000
_cell.length_b   1.000
_cell.length_c   1.000
_cell.angle_alpha   90.00
_cell.angle_beta   90.00
_cell.angle_gamma   90.00
#
_symmetry.space_group_name_H-M   'P 1'
#
loop_
_entity.id
_entity.type
_entity.pdbx_description
1 polymer ?
#
loop_
_entity_poly.entity_id
_entity_poly.type
_entity_poly.pdbx_seq_one_letter_code
_entity_poly.pdbx_strand_id
1 'polypeptide(L)'
;MRLTSLLLGVAFAFSNFQANANLATPAHTQIQQKTGQHLTYKIADIDPRFGLSQDQLIQISQQAADIWKQGTGQDYFTYDPNAKLEIRLVYDNSQSRSEQRQKIAAQFQQEQQRVIDEQQQIKQLKQTLSQTQSNLENKKQILNEKLKNFDQQMMQFNQGKLAPEYSAKSLAKTQKDLQKQTVALKKEIAAYNQQAKDLNVKVTHFNQINNEFNNSLNQFKQNAQADVFKKGIYNGKQIVIYEFKSIDDLRLTIAHELGHALGLKHSDQPNALMHSVRKDGDKKITGLTDADRDLLSALPQ
;
A
#
# COMPACT_ATOMS: atom_id res chain seq x y z
N MET A 1 11.46 62.42 28.65
CA MET A 1 11.48 60.95 28.46
C MET A 1 11.76 60.66 26.99
N ARG A 2 12.92 60.09 26.67
CA ARG A 2 13.34 59.84 25.28
C ARG A 2 12.56 58.64 24.72
N LEU A 3 11.67 58.89 23.75
CA LEU A 3 10.90 57.90 22.98
C LEU A 3 11.76 57.22 21.91
N THR A 4 13.00 56.88 22.24
CA THR A 4 13.87 56.09 21.38
C THR A 4 13.73 54.63 21.79
N SER A 5 13.51 53.74 20.81
CA SER A 5 13.53 52.26 20.92
C SER A 5 12.16 51.55 20.97
N LEU A 6 11.33 51.68 19.92
CA LEU A 6 10.52 50.53 19.48
C LEU A 6 11.00 49.95 18.13
N LEU A 7 11.97 50.60 17.50
CA LEU A 7 12.52 50.29 16.17
C LEU A 7 13.65 49.24 16.17
N LEU A 8 13.78 48.40 17.22
CA LEU A 8 14.54 47.16 17.05
C LEU A 8 13.64 46.20 16.28
N GLY A 9 13.92 46.06 14.98
CA GLY A 9 13.17 45.23 14.04
C GLY A 9 12.72 43.92 14.69
N VAL A 10 11.40 43.75 14.81
CA VAL A 10 10.82 42.52 15.35
C VAL A 10 10.98 41.45 14.29
N ALA A 11 12.10 40.73 14.35
CA ALA A 11 12.35 39.58 13.52
C ALA A 11 11.42 38.45 13.95
N PHE A 12 10.50 38.07 13.07
CA PHE A 12 9.62 36.92 13.24
C PHE A 12 10.17 35.75 12.43
N ALA A 13 10.54 34.67 13.14
CA ALA A 13 11.03 33.45 12.52
C ALA A 13 9.94 32.36 12.51
N PHE A 14 9.71 31.81 11.31
CA PHE A 14 8.86 30.64 11.12
C PHE A 14 9.74 29.39 11.04
N SER A 15 9.34 28.35 11.75
CA SER A 15 9.94 27.04 11.61
C SER A 15 9.51 26.43 10.29
N ASN A 16 10.46 25.97 9.47
CA ASN A 16 10.15 25.23 8.26
C ASN A 16 9.77 23.80 8.61
N PHE A 17 8.70 23.28 8.00
CA PHE A 17 8.42 21.84 7.98
C PHE A 17 8.99 21.26 6.66
N GLN A 18 9.97 20.35 6.75
CA GLN A 18 10.60 19.69 5.59
C GLN A 18 10.18 18.22 5.48
N ALA A 19 8.95 17.93 5.90
CA ALA A 19 8.44 16.58 6.01
C ALA A 19 8.15 15.95 4.65
N ASN A 20 9.06 15.11 4.14
CA ASN A 20 8.79 14.20 3.03
C ASN A 20 8.33 12.84 3.58
N ALA A 21 7.14 12.41 3.17
CA ALA A 21 6.67 11.05 3.39
C ALA A 21 7.00 10.26 2.11
N ASN A 22 7.82 9.22 2.22
CA ASN A 22 8.18 8.40 1.07
C ASN A 22 7.03 7.44 0.74
N LEU A 23 6.48 7.59 -0.46
CA LEU A 23 5.52 6.65 -1.03
C LEU A 23 6.31 5.63 -1.86
N ALA A 24 6.33 4.37 -1.43
CA ALA A 24 6.95 3.29 -2.20
C ALA A 24 5.88 2.57 -3.04
N THR A 25 6.13 2.46 -4.35
CA THR A 25 5.45 1.55 -5.26
C THR A 25 6.19 0.21 -5.29
N PRO A 26 5.51 -0.95 -5.32
CA PRO A 26 6.18 -2.25 -5.35
C PRO A 26 6.68 -2.60 -6.76
N ALA A 27 7.95 -2.98 -6.87
CA ALA A 27 8.55 -3.59 -8.05
C ALA A 27 8.62 -5.12 -7.90
N HIS A 28 8.38 -5.85 -8.99
CA HIS A 28 8.43 -7.32 -9.07
C HIS A 28 9.72 -7.80 -9.76
N THR A 29 10.33 -8.88 -9.27
CA THR A 29 11.53 -9.51 -9.87
C THR A 29 11.32 -11.01 -10.07
N GLN A 30 11.73 -11.51 -11.24
CA GLN A 30 11.51 -12.86 -11.76
C GLN A 30 12.68 -13.82 -11.47
N ILE A 31 12.36 -15.11 -11.33
CA ILE A 31 13.27 -16.24 -11.55
C ILE A 31 12.76 -17.06 -12.75
N GLN A 32 13.66 -17.51 -13.63
CA GLN A 32 13.40 -18.27 -14.87
C GLN A 32 13.51 -19.78 -14.64
N GLN A 33 12.63 -20.57 -15.27
CA GLN A 33 12.84 -21.98 -15.59
C GLN A 33 12.47 -22.24 -17.07
N LYS A 34 13.11 -23.26 -17.65
CA LYS A 34 13.13 -23.62 -19.08
C LYS A 34 12.04 -24.66 -19.41
N THR A 35 11.70 -24.81 -20.68
CA THR A 35 10.31 -24.91 -21.19
C THR A 35 10.12 -25.99 -22.26
N GLY A 36 8.86 -26.40 -22.49
CA GLY A 36 8.39 -27.00 -23.75
C GLY A 36 8.34 -28.54 -23.88
N GLN A 37 8.56 -29.33 -22.83
CA GLN A 37 8.57 -30.80 -22.94
C GLN A 37 7.18 -31.41 -22.74
N HIS A 38 6.83 -32.42 -23.54
CA HIS A 38 5.70 -33.32 -23.25
C HIS A 38 5.97 -34.02 -21.90
N LEU A 39 5.06 -33.86 -20.94
CA LEU A 39 5.22 -34.40 -19.59
C LEU A 39 4.34 -35.64 -19.42
N THR A 40 4.90 -36.72 -18.88
CA THR A 40 4.10 -37.84 -18.40
C THR A 40 3.88 -37.72 -16.90
N TYR A 41 2.71 -38.12 -16.41
CA TYR A 41 2.39 -38.11 -14.98
C TYR A 41 1.67 -39.39 -14.54
N LYS A 42 1.76 -39.71 -13.27
CA LYS A 42 1.04 -40.83 -12.63
C LYS A 42 0.22 -40.35 -11.44
N ILE A 43 -0.76 -41.15 -11.05
CA ILE A 43 -1.47 -41.00 -9.78
C ILE A 43 -0.76 -41.86 -8.73
N ALA A 44 -0.30 -41.22 -7.65
CA ALA A 44 0.29 -41.90 -6.49
C ALA A 44 -0.78 -42.10 -5.39
N ASP A 45 -0.37 -42.28 -4.14
CA ASP A 45 -1.30 -42.55 -3.04
C ASP A 45 -2.38 -41.47 -2.88
N ILE A 46 -3.61 -41.94 -2.67
CA ILE A 46 -4.79 -41.11 -2.39
C ILE A 46 -5.22 -41.39 -0.96
N ASP A 47 -5.33 -40.35 -0.13
CA ASP A 47 -5.90 -40.49 1.19
C ASP A 47 -7.39 -40.93 1.10
N PRO A 48 -7.79 -42.08 1.66
CA PRO A 48 -9.16 -42.60 1.54
C PRO A 48 -10.24 -41.65 2.07
N ARG A 49 -9.89 -40.69 2.94
CA ARG A 49 -10.81 -39.70 3.50
C ARG A 49 -11.39 -38.75 2.45
N PHE A 50 -10.77 -38.63 1.27
CA PHE A 50 -11.33 -37.88 0.15
C PHE A 50 -12.48 -38.61 -0.56
N GLY A 51 -12.69 -39.90 -0.29
CA GLY A 51 -13.75 -40.68 -0.91
C GLY A 51 -13.59 -40.87 -2.42
N LEU A 52 -12.37 -40.74 -2.95
CA LEU A 52 -12.04 -40.92 -4.36
C LEU A 52 -11.23 -42.20 -4.57
N SER A 53 -11.59 -42.97 -5.59
CA SER A 53 -10.76 -44.07 -6.07
C SER A 53 -9.62 -43.56 -6.95
N GLN A 54 -8.61 -44.41 -7.14
CA GLN A 54 -7.50 -44.11 -8.03
C GLN A 54 -7.96 -43.90 -9.47
N ASP A 55 -8.88 -44.73 -9.96
CA ASP A 55 -9.46 -44.60 -11.31
C ASP A 55 -10.20 -43.28 -11.50
N GLN A 56 -10.96 -42.85 -10.49
CA GLN A 56 -11.65 -41.55 -10.52
C GLN A 56 -10.65 -40.40 -10.62
N LEU A 57 -9.56 -40.44 -9.85
CA LEU A 57 -8.54 -39.39 -9.91
C LEU A 57 -7.75 -39.41 -11.22
N ILE A 58 -7.50 -40.59 -11.80
CA ILE A 58 -6.92 -40.72 -13.15
C ILE A 58 -7.82 -39.99 -14.16
N GLN A 59 -9.12 -40.30 -14.16
CA GLN A 59 -10.07 -39.64 -15.07
C GLN A 59 -10.11 -38.12 -14.89
N ILE A 60 -10.16 -37.64 -13.65
CA ILE A 60 -10.19 -36.20 -13.34
C ILE A 60 -8.89 -35.52 -13.80
N SER A 61 -7.74 -36.16 -13.61
CA SER A 61 -6.44 -35.63 -14.04
C SER A 61 -6.28 -35.59 -15.56
N GLN A 62 -6.82 -36.58 -16.28
CA GLN A 62 -6.88 -36.56 -17.74
C GLN A 62 -7.77 -35.43 -18.25
N GLN A 63 -8.95 -35.25 -17.65
CA GLN A 63 -9.83 -34.11 -17.97
C GLN A 63 -9.18 -32.75 -17.66
N ALA A 64 -8.31 -32.69 -16.65
CA ALA A 64 -7.55 -31.49 -16.33
C ALA A 64 -6.45 -31.21 -17.39
N ALA A 65 -5.73 -32.25 -17.82
CA ALA A 65 -4.78 -32.19 -18.93
C ALA A 65 -5.44 -31.77 -20.25
N ASP A 66 -6.65 -32.27 -20.51
CA ASP A 66 -7.41 -31.95 -21.72
C ASP A 66 -7.75 -30.46 -21.85
N ILE A 67 -7.83 -29.71 -20.73
CA ILE A 67 -8.03 -28.25 -20.78
C ILE A 67 -6.89 -27.59 -21.57
N TRP A 68 -5.66 -28.03 -21.33
CA TRP A 68 -4.48 -27.54 -22.03
C TRP A 68 -4.49 -27.94 -23.51
N LYS A 69 -4.83 -29.20 -23.80
CA LYS A 69 -4.93 -29.72 -25.17
C LYS A 69 -5.99 -29.01 -26.00
N GLN A 70 -7.20 -28.86 -25.46
CA GLN A 70 -8.29 -28.14 -26.13
C GLN A 70 -7.97 -26.66 -26.32
N GLY A 71 -7.29 -26.06 -25.34
CA GLY A 71 -6.91 -24.66 -25.39
C GLY A 71 -5.75 -24.34 -26.33
N THR A 72 -4.93 -25.32 -26.73
CA THR A 72 -3.69 -25.05 -27.50
C THR A 72 -3.56 -25.88 -28.77
N GLY A 73 -4.33 -26.96 -28.90
CA GLY A 73 -4.17 -27.97 -29.94
C GLY A 73 -2.98 -28.91 -29.73
N GLN A 74 -2.18 -28.73 -28.66
CA GLN A 74 -0.96 -29.49 -28.40
C GLN A 74 -1.16 -30.47 -27.24
N ASP A 75 -0.56 -31.65 -27.35
CA ASP A 75 -0.63 -32.66 -26.31
C ASP A 75 0.53 -32.49 -25.31
N TYR A 76 0.28 -31.76 -24.22
CA TYR A 76 1.29 -31.45 -23.21
C TYR A 76 1.45 -32.52 -22.14
N PHE A 77 0.42 -33.36 -21.90
CA PHE A 77 0.43 -34.30 -20.78
C PHE A 77 -0.18 -35.66 -21.12
N THR A 78 0.54 -36.74 -20.82
CA THR A 78 0.03 -38.11 -20.92
C THR A 78 0.06 -38.81 -19.57
N TYR A 79 -1.02 -39.52 -19.23
CA TYR A 79 -1.00 -40.42 -18.08
C TYR A 79 -0.13 -41.66 -18.39
N ASP A 80 0.86 -41.92 -17.55
CA ASP A 80 1.71 -43.11 -17.59
C ASP A 80 1.95 -43.58 -16.16
N PRO A 81 1.54 -44.81 -15.77
CA PRO A 81 1.73 -45.31 -14.41
C PRO A 81 3.20 -45.36 -13.96
N ASN A 82 4.16 -45.33 -14.89
CA ASN A 82 5.59 -45.34 -14.61
C ASN A 82 6.23 -43.94 -14.62
N ALA A 83 5.44 -42.88 -14.78
CA ALA A 83 5.92 -41.52 -14.85
C ALA A 83 6.61 -41.05 -13.55
N LYS A 84 7.48 -40.06 -13.68
CA LYS A 84 8.19 -39.43 -12.56
C LYS A 84 7.40 -38.31 -11.89
N LEU A 85 6.57 -37.60 -12.64
CA LEU A 85 5.67 -36.57 -12.10
C LEU A 85 4.49 -37.26 -11.42
N GLU A 86 4.30 -37.01 -10.13
CA GLU A 86 3.25 -37.66 -9.33
C GLU A 86 2.13 -36.68 -9.00
N ILE A 87 0.87 -37.10 -9.11
CA ILE A 87 -0.28 -36.41 -8.53
C ILE A 87 -0.78 -37.22 -7.34
N ARG A 88 -0.91 -36.60 -6.17
CA ARG A 88 -1.40 -37.25 -4.93
C ARG A 88 -2.34 -36.36 -4.13
N LEU A 89 -3.20 -36.98 -3.32
CA LEU A 89 -4.13 -36.29 -2.43
C LEU A 89 -3.74 -36.57 -0.98
N VAL A 90 -3.45 -35.52 -0.21
CA VAL A 90 -2.98 -35.61 1.19
C VAL A 90 -3.91 -34.80 2.08
N TYR A 91 -4.56 -35.47 3.02
CA TYR A 91 -5.44 -34.79 3.98
C TYR A 91 -4.62 -34.20 5.12
N ASP A 92 -4.64 -32.87 5.26
CA ASP A 92 -3.99 -32.13 6.34
C ASP A 92 -5.04 -31.40 7.20
N ASN A 93 -4.77 -31.18 8.50
CA ASN A 93 -5.65 -30.46 9.42
C ASN A 93 -5.68 -28.96 9.05
N SER A 94 -6.50 -28.60 8.06
CA SER A 94 -6.54 -27.27 7.43
C SER A 94 -7.35 -26.22 8.21
N GLN A 95 -8.07 -26.60 9.27
CA GLN A 95 -8.91 -25.67 10.06
C GLN A 95 -8.10 -24.72 10.96
N SER A 96 -7.08 -25.21 11.67
CA SER A 96 -6.26 -24.37 12.56
C SER A 96 -5.47 -23.28 11.81
N ARG A 97 -5.06 -23.54 10.56
CA ARG A 97 -4.39 -22.55 9.72
C ARG A 97 -5.37 -21.51 9.13
N SER A 98 -6.65 -21.84 8.96
CA SER A 98 -7.66 -20.90 8.44
C SER A 98 -7.94 -19.75 9.40
N GLU A 99 -8.06 -20.03 10.69
CA GLU A 99 -8.27 -19.00 11.73
C GLU A 99 -7.05 -18.09 11.90
N GLN A 100 -5.84 -18.67 11.91
CA GLN A 100 -4.60 -17.91 11.96
C GLN A 100 -4.48 -16.96 10.76
N ARG A 101 -4.88 -17.41 9.57
CA ARG A 101 -4.90 -16.58 8.34
C ARG A 101 -5.95 -15.48 8.38
N GLN A 102 -7.16 -15.77 8.86
CA GLN A 102 -8.18 -14.72 9.04
C GLN A 102 -7.68 -13.64 10.00
N LYS A 103 -7.00 -14.02 11.08
CA LYS A 103 -6.38 -13.06 12.01
C LYS A 103 -5.30 -12.23 11.33
N ILE A 104 -4.37 -12.85 10.60
CA ILE A 104 -3.30 -12.15 9.88
C ILE A 104 -3.86 -11.21 8.81
N ALA A 105 -4.86 -11.66 8.04
CA ALA A 105 -5.51 -10.85 7.01
C ALA A 105 -6.28 -9.66 7.62
N ALA A 106 -7.01 -9.88 8.71
CA ALA A 106 -7.70 -8.81 9.42
C ALA A 106 -6.72 -7.80 10.04
N GLN A 107 -5.62 -8.28 10.63
CA GLN A 107 -4.54 -7.43 11.15
C GLN A 107 -3.90 -6.60 10.02
N PHE A 108 -3.56 -7.22 8.90
CA PHE A 108 -2.99 -6.53 7.75
C PHE A 108 -3.95 -5.48 7.16
N GLN A 109 -5.25 -5.77 7.09
CA GLN A 109 -6.27 -4.80 6.67
C GLN A 109 -6.36 -3.62 7.64
N GLN A 110 -6.30 -3.86 8.95
CA GLN A 110 -6.28 -2.80 9.95
C GLN A 110 -5.01 -1.93 9.83
N GLU A 111 -3.85 -2.53 9.62
CA GLU A 111 -2.58 -1.83 9.40
C GLU A 111 -2.62 -0.99 8.11
N GLN A 112 -3.19 -1.53 7.02
CA GLN A 112 -3.39 -0.79 5.78
C GLN A 112 -4.30 0.43 6.00
N GLN A 113 -5.43 0.24 6.68
CA GLN A 113 -6.36 1.34 6.97
C GLN A 113 -5.68 2.42 7.82
N ARG A 114 -4.90 2.02 8.83
CA ARG A 114 -4.13 2.94 9.66
C ARG A 114 -3.15 3.79 8.84
N VAL A 115 -2.43 3.19 7.89
CA VAL A 115 -1.52 3.92 6.98
C VAL A 115 -2.28 4.95 6.15
N ILE A 116 -3.44 4.58 5.59
CA ILE A 116 -4.29 5.50 4.81
C ILE A 116 -4.76 6.68 5.66
N ASP A 117 -5.28 6.39 6.86
CA ASP A 117 -5.82 7.40 7.77
C ASP A 117 -4.73 8.39 8.23
N GLU A 118 -3.55 7.89 8.62
CA GLU A 118 -2.43 8.74 9.05
C GLU A 118 -1.88 9.58 7.89
N GLN A 119 -1.82 9.03 6.68
CA GLN A 119 -1.44 9.78 5.48
C GLN A 119 -2.42 10.93 5.21
N GLN A 120 -3.72 10.68 5.33
CA GLN A 120 -4.75 11.69 5.13
C GLN A 120 -4.65 12.80 6.20
N GLN A 121 -4.43 12.44 7.46
CA GLN A 121 -4.24 13.40 8.55
C GLN A 121 -2.99 14.27 8.31
N ILE A 122 -1.85 13.68 7.92
CA ILE A 122 -0.63 14.43 7.60
C ILE A 122 -0.86 15.40 6.44
N LYS A 123 -1.58 14.97 5.39
CA LYS A 123 -1.93 15.84 4.25
C LYS A 123 -2.78 17.03 4.69
N GLN A 124 -3.81 16.80 5.50
CA GLN A 124 -4.66 17.86 6.02
C GLN A 124 -3.87 18.84 6.90
N LEU A 125 -3.06 18.34 7.83
CA LEU A 125 -2.23 19.18 8.71
C LEU A 125 -1.23 20.04 7.92
N LYS A 126 -0.61 19.49 6.86
CA LYS A 126 0.26 20.26 5.95
C LYS A 126 -0.49 21.40 5.26
N GLN A 127 -1.70 21.13 4.76
CA GLN A 127 -2.54 22.15 4.12
C GLN A 127 -2.93 23.25 5.12
N THR A 128 -3.38 22.88 6.33
CA THR A 128 -3.70 23.83 7.40
C THR A 128 -2.49 24.67 7.78
N LEU A 129 -1.31 24.07 7.95
CA LEU A 129 -0.08 24.80 8.29
C LEU A 129 0.34 25.77 7.19
N SER A 130 0.26 25.35 5.92
CA SER A 130 0.53 26.24 4.78
C SER A 130 -0.39 27.47 4.78
N GLN A 131 -1.70 27.24 5.00
CA GLN A 131 -2.67 28.34 5.08
C GLN A 131 -2.42 29.26 6.27
N THR A 132 -2.15 28.70 7.45
CA THR A 132 -1.80 29.47 8.65
C THR A 132 -0.54 30.29 8.43
N GLN A 133 0.49 29.73 7.80
CA GLN A 133 1.72 30.44 7.49
C GLN A 133 1.45 31.66 6.60
N SER A 134 0.69 31.48 5.52
CA SER A 134 0.29 32.58 4.63
C SER A 134 -0.49 33.68 5.38
N ASN A 135 -1.43 33.29 6.23
CA ASN A 135 -2.19 34.23 7.06
C ASN A 135 -1.29 35.00 8.03
N LEU A 136 -0.30 34.34 8.65
CA LEU A 136 0.63 34.97 9.58
C LEU A 136 1.60 35.92 8.88
N GLU A 137 2.08 35.58 7.67
CA GLU A 137 2.89 36.48 6.85
C GLU A 137 2.10 37.73 6.45
N ASN A 138 0.82 37.58 6.06
CA ASN A 138 -0.05 38.73 5.78
C ASN A 138 -0.23 39.63 7.02
N LYS A 139 -0.52 39.04 8.20
CA LYS A 139 -0.63 39.80 9.46
C LYS A 139 0.67 40.52 9.82
N LYS A 140 1.81 39.88 9.61
CA LYS A 140 3.14 40.45 9.83
C LYS A 140 3.41 41.62 8.90
N GLN A 141 3.09 41.51 7.61
CA GLN A 141 3.23 42.61 6.66
C GLN A 141 2.37 43.82 7.08
N ILE A 142 1.08 43.60 7.36
CA ILE A 142 0.16 44.66 7.80
C ILE A 142 0.67 45.35 9.07
N LEU A 143 1.14 44.58 10.06
CA LEU A 143 1.66 45.14 11.30
C LEU A 143 2.96 45.93 11.08
N ASN A 144 3.86 45.44 10.21
CA ASN A 144 5.08 46.16 9.85
C ASN A 144 4.78 47.50 9.16
N GLU A 145 3.79 47.54 8.27
CA GLU A 145 3.33 48.78 7.64
C GLU A 145 2.75 49.76 8.66
N LYS A 146 1.93 49.28 9.61
CA LYS A 146 1.38 50.10 10.71
C LYS A 146 2.48 50.66 11.61
N LEU A 147 3.48 49.84 11.96
CA LEU A 147 4.63 50.27 12.77
C LEU A 147 5.43 51.35 12.03
N LYS A 148 5.74 51.13 10.74
CA LYS A 148 6.44 52.11 9.91
C LYS A 148 5.69 53.45 9.81
N ASN A 149 4.37 53.40 9.63
CA ASN A 149 3.54 54.60 9.61
C ASN A 149 3.56 55.33 10.96
N PHE A 150 3.41 54.59 12.07
CA PHE A 150 3.50 55.17 13.41
C PHE A 150 4.86 55.81 13.69
N ASP A 151 5.96 55.19 13.24
CA ASP A 151 7.30 55.77 13.36
C ASP A 151 7.40 57.10 12.60
N GLN A 152 6.83 57.19 11.40
CA GLN A 152 6.75 58.45 10.64
C GLN A 152 5.92 59.51 11.37
N GLN A 153 4.78 59.14 11.96
CA GLN A 153 3.95 60.05 12.78
C GLN A 153 4.73 60.57 13.99
N MET A 154 5.46 59.70 14.69
CA MET A 154 6.30 60.09 15.82
C MET A 154 7.43 61.05 15.41
N MET A 155 8.05 60.85 14.23
CA MET A 155 9.03 61.79 13.69
C MET A 155 8.43 63.16 13.39
N GLN A 156 7.25 63.21 12.76
CA GLN A 156 6.55 64.46 12.45
C GLN A 156 6.08 65.19 13.73
N PHE A 157 5.60 64.44 14.73
CA PHE A 157 5.20 64.97 16.03
C PHE A 157 6.38 65.64 16.74
N ASN A 158 7.54 64.98 16.77
CA ASN A 158 8.77 65.53 17.37
C ASN A 158 9.29 66.78 16.64
N GLN A 159 8.95 66.95 15.36
CA GLN A 159 9.29 68.13 14.57
C GLN A 159 8.21 69.24 14.64
N GLY A 160 7.11 69.02 15.38
CA GLY A 160 5.97 69.96 15.43
C GLY A 160 5.18 70.07 14.13
N LYS A 161 5.31 69.08 13.22
CA LYS A 161 4.72 69.09 11.88
C LYS A 161 3.50 68.17 11.74
N LEU A 162 3.13 67.46 12.81
CA LEU A 162 1.98 66.56 12.78
C LEU A 162 0.68 67.35 12.97
N ALA A 163 -0.38 66.94 12.28
CA ALA A 163 -1.65 67.65 12.28
C ALA A 163 -2.33 67.68 13.68
N PRO A 164 -3.09 68.74 14.02
CA PRO A 164 -3.58 68.99 15.38
C PRO A 164 -4.48 67.89 15.96
N GLU A 165 -5.15 67.11 15.12
CA GLU A 165 -5.98 65.96 15.50
C GLU A 165 -5.16 64.81 16.14
N TYR A 166 -3.83 64.80 15.96
CA TYR A 166 -2.92 63.84 16.58
C TYR A 166 -2.30 64.39 17.87
N SER A 167 -3.06 64.29 18.97
CA SER A 167 -2.55 64.60 20.31
C SER A 167 -1.55 63.56 20.86
N ALA A 168 -0.75 63.96 21.86
CA ALA A 168 0.11 63.01 22.60
C ALA A 168 -0.68 61.82 23.19
N LYS A 169 -1.94 62.05 23.60
CA LYS A 169 -2.83 61.02 24.12
C LYS A 169 -3.27 60.02 23.05
N SER A 170 -3.56 60.47 21.83
CA SER A 170 -3.92 59.56 20.73
C SER A 170 -2.72 58.74 20.26
N LEU A 171 -1.52 59.35 20.16
CA LEU A 171 -0.28 58.64 19.85
C LEU A 171 0.06 57.57 20.91
N ALA A 172 -0.09 57.88 22.20
CA ALA A 172 0.10 56.90 23.27
C ALA A 172 -0.90 55.73 23.20
N LYS A 173 -2.15 56.00 22.79
CA LYS A 173 -3.17 54.95 22.58
C LYS A 173 -2.78 54.05 21.41
N THR A 174 -2.37 54.64 20.29
CA THR A 174 -1.89 53.90 19.10
C THR A 174 -0.68 53.04 19.44
N GLN A 175 0.29 53.57 20.19
CA GLN A 175 1.45 52.83 20.66
C GLN A 175 1.05 51.58 21.47
N LYS A 176 0.13 51.73 22.43
CA LYS A 176 -0.36 50.62 23.25
C LYS A 176 -1.10 49.58 22.42
N ASP A 177 -1.86 50.00 21.42
CA ASP A 177 -2.58 49.10 20.53
C ASP A 177 -1.62 48.30 19.62
N LEU A 178 -0.62 48.95 19.03
CA LEU A 178 0.41 48.28 18.25
C LEU A 178 1.21 47.29 19.10
N GLN A 179 1.57 47.64 20.35
CA GLN A 179 2.20 46.71 21.28
C GLN A 179 1.35 45.46 21.53
N LYS A 180 0.03 45.62 21.73
CA LYS A 180 -0.89 44.48 21.88
C LYS A 180 -0.92 43.60 20.63
N GLN A 181 -1.02 44.21 19.44
CA GLN A 181 -0.99 43.47 18.17
C GLN A 181 0.33 42.71 17.99
N THR A 182 1.48 43.31 18.33
CA THR A 182 2.79 42.65 18.29
C THR A 182 2.86 41.44 19.22
N VAL A 183 2.38 41.57 20.47
CA VAL A 183 2.37 40.46 21.43
C VAL A 183 1.44 39.34 20.96
N ALA A 184 0.26 39.70 20.43
CA ALA A 184 -0.68 38.72 19.89
C ALA A 184 -0.09 37.95 18.71
N LEU A 185 0.50 38.64 17.73
CA LEU A 185 1.13 38.01 16.57
C LEU A 185 2.31 37.11 16.99
N LYS A 186 3.12 37.53 17.96
CA LYS A 186 4.20 36.69 18.51
C LYS A 186 3.67 35.39 19.11
N LYS A 187 2.53 35.44 19.81
CA LYS A 187 1.86 34.25 20.37
C LYS A 187 1.34 33.32 19.27
N GLU A 188 0.73 33.87 18.22
CA GLU A 188 0.25 33.07 17.08
C GLU A 188 1.40 32.38 16.33
N ILE A 189 2.54 33.08 16.13
CA ILE A 189 3.73 32.50 15.50
C ILE A 189 4.36 31.41 16.36
N ALA A 190 4.38 31.59 17.69
CA ALA A 190 4.83 30.54 18.61
C ALA A 190 3.94 29.29 18.53
N ALA A 191 2.61 29.48 18.45
CA ALA A 191 1.67 28.37 18.28
C ALA A 191 1.86 27.65 16.93
N TYR A 192 2.06 28.40 15.84
CA TYR A 192 2.41 27.85 14.53
C TYR A 192 3.69 27.02 14.58
N ASN A 193 4.76 27.54 15.21
CA ASN A 193 6.04 26.84 15.33
C ASN A 193 5.90 25.53 16.12
N GLN A 194 5.04 25.51 17.14
CA GLN A 194 4.72 24.27 17.87
C GLN A 194 3.98 23.27 16.97
N GLN A 195 2.96 23.70 16.23
CA GLN A 195 2.23 22.83 15.29
C GLN A 195 3.14 22.28 14.19
N ALA A 196 4.08 23.08 13.68
CA ALA A 196 5.06 22.63 12.70
C ALA A 196 6.01 21.56 13.28
N LYS A 197 6.41 21.70 14.55
CA LYS A 197 7.19 20.68 15.27
C LYS A 197 6.39 19.39 15.45
N ASP A 198 5.12 19.50 15.84
CA ASP A 198 4.23 18.35 16.04
C ASP A 198 3.99 17.59 14.72
N LEU A 199 3.86 18.31 13.59
CA LEU A 199 3.78 17.69 12.26
C LEU A 199 5.04 16.89 11.93
N ASN A 200 6.23 17.43 12.22
CA ASN A 200 7.48 16.71 11.98
C ASN A 200 7.54 15.41 12.80
N VAL A 201 7.13 15.44 14.07
CA VAL A 201 7.04 14.23 14.91
C VAL A 201 6.04 13.22 14.32
N LYS A 202 4.86 13.67 13.89
CA LYS A 202 3.87 12.82 13.23
C LYS A 202 4.40 12.18 11.95
N VAL A 203 5.18 12.91 11.15
CA VAL A 203 5.78 12.37 9.92
C VAL A 203 6.87 11.34 10.24
N THR A 204 7.70 11.59 11.26
CA THR A 204 8.66 10.59 11.73
C THR A 204 7.96 9.31 12.19
N HIS A 205 6.87 9.45 12.95
CA HIS A 205 6.06 8.31 13.40
C HIS A 205 5.40 7.56 12.23
N PHE A 206 4.81 8.28 11.28
CA PHE A 206 4.25 7.69 10.07
C PHE A 206 5.29 6.93 9.26
N ASN A 207 6.51 7.44 9.13
CA ASN A 207 7.59 6.71 8.46
C ASN A 207 7.95 5.41 9.19
N GLN A 208 7.88 5.37 10.52
CA GLN A 208 8.06 4.13 11.30
C GLN A 208 6.93 3.13 11.02
N ILE A 209 5.67 3.58 11.07
CA ILE A 209 4.51 2.74 10.77
C ILE A 209 4.54 2.24 9.34
N ASN A 210 4.99 3.06 8.39
CA ASN A 210 5.12 2.65 7.00
C ASN A 210 6.23 1.59 6.84
N ASN A 211 7.32 1.68 7.61
CA ASN A 211 8.34 0.64 7.65
C ASN A 211 7.82 -0.67 8.28
N GLU A 212 7.06 -0.57 9.37
CA GLU A 212 6.37 -1.70 9.99
C GLU A 212 5.39 -2.35 9.02
N PHE A 213 4.56 -1.56 8.35
CA PHE A 213 3.65 -2.02 7.31
C PHE A 213 4.39 -2.69 6.15
N ASN A 214 5.53 -2.16 5.72
CA ASN A 214 6.35 -2.82 4.69
C ASN A 214 6.90 -4.18 5.16
N ASN A 215 7.26 -4.30 6.44
CA ASN A 215 7.68 -5.56 7.04
C ASN A 215 6.50 -6.54 7.15
N SER A 216 5.33 -6.07 7.63
CA SER A 216 4.08 -6.84 7.65
C SER A 216 3.65 -7.23 6.24
N LEU A 217 3.84 -6.39 5.23
CA LEU A 217 3.58 -6.69 3.82
C LEU A 217 4.53 -7.77 3.31
N ASN A 218 5.81 -7.74 3.69
CA ASN A 218 6.76 -8.79 3.33
C ASN A 218 6.43 -10.11 4.04
N GLN A 219 6.03 -10.08 5.30
CA GLN A 219 5.57 -11.26 6.02
C GLN A 219 4.24 -11.76 5.47
N PHE A 220 3.30 -10.87 5.15
CA PHE A 220 2.05 -11.21 4.49
C PHE A 220 2.31 -11.78 3.11
N LYS A 221 3.25 -11.24 2.33
CA LYS A 221 3.66 -11.80 1.03
C LYS A 221 4.40 -13.11 1.18
N GLN A 222 5.23 -13.31 2.20
CA GLN A 222 5.92 -14.57 2.45
C GLN A 222 4.95 -15.64 2.96
N ASN A 223 4.00 -15.28 3.83
CA ASN A 223 2.94 -16.17 4.29
C ASN A 223 1.91 -16.41 3.18
N ALA A 224 1.60 -15.40 2.38
CA ALA A 224 0.74 -15.56 1.21
C ALA A 224 1.45 -16.38 0.14
N GLN A 225 2.76 -16.20 -0.14
CA GLN A 225 3.51 -16.98 -1.14
C GLN A 225 3.89 -18.38 -0.66
N ALA A 226 4.18 -18.57 0.63
CA ALA A 226 4.42 -19.88 1.22
C ALA A 226 3.12 -20.70 1.32
N ASP A 227 1.97 -20.03 1.34
CA ASP A 227 0.67 -20.59 1.69
C ASP A 227 -0.46 -20.11 0.74
N VAL A 228 -0.15 -19.76 -0.53
CA VAL A 228 -1.17 -19.45 -1.56
C VAL A 228 -1.94 -20.74 -1.75
N PHE A 229 -3.18 -20.78 -1.25
CA PHE A 229 -4.25 -21.68 -1.68
C PHE A 229 -3.78 -23.05 -2.16
N LYS A 230 -3.17 -23.85 -1.30
CA LYS A 230 -2.90 -25.23 -1.69
C LYS A 230 -4.15 -26.07 -1.51
N LYS A 231 -5.14 -25.80 -2.36
CA LYS A 231 -5.94 -26.89 -2.92
C LYS A 231 -4.99 -27.87 -3.60
N GLY A 232 -3.98 -27.35 -4.30
CA GLY A 232 -2.88 -28.07 -4.91
C GLY A 232 -1.54 -27.34 -4.82
N ILE A 233 -0.42 -28.04 -4.97
CA ILE A 233 0.88 -27.45 -5.31
C ILE A 233 1.66 -28.37 -6.24
N TYR A 234 2.23 -27.81 -7.30
CA TYR A 234 3.41 -28.34 -7.97
C TYR A 234 4.71 -27.85 -7.30
N ASN A 235 5.52 -28.76 -6.76
CA ASN A 235 6.75 -28.42 -6.04
C ASN A 235 8.04 -28.63 -6.85
N GLY A 236 7.92 -28.76 -8.18
CA GLY A 236 9.05 -29.08 -9.07
C GLY A 236 9.26 -30.57 -9.32
N LYS A 237 8.57 -31.46 -8.59
CA LYS A 237 8.62 -32.93 -8.80
C LYS A 237 7.25 -33.59 -8.78
N GLN A 238 6.34 -33.09 -7.94
CA GLN A 238 5.03 -33.68 -7.72
C GLN A 238 3.97 -32.58 -7.56
N ILE A 239 2.74 -32.95 -7.88
CA ILE A 239 1.51 -32.21 -7.62
C ILE A 239 0.85 -32.82 -6.38
N VAL A 240 0.69 -32.04 -5.32
CA VAL A 240 0.03 -32.47 -4.08
C VAL A 240 -1.25 -31.68 -3.88
N ILE A 241 -2.38 -32.37 -3.84
CA ILE A 241 -3.70 -31.79 -3.59
C ILE A 241 -4.07 -31.96 -2.11
N TYR A 242 -4.49 -30.91 -1.43
CA TYR A 242 -4.88 -30.95 -0.01
C TYR A 242 -6.37 -30.73 0.23
N GLU A 243 -7.06 -29.99 -0.63
CA GLU A 243 -8.49 -29.71 -0.46
C GLU A 243 -9.18 -29.42 -1.80
N PHE A 244 -10.46 -29.76 -1.91
CA PHE A 244 -11.34 -29.36 -3.00
C PHE A 244 -12.80 -29.34 -2.52
N LYS A 245 -13.61 -28.44 -3.07
CA LYS A 245 -15.03 -28.27 -2.73
C LYS A 245 -15.96 -29.11 -3.61
N SER A 246 -15.50 -29.53 -4.79
CA SER A 246 -16.24 -30.36 -5.75
C SER A 246 -15.28 -31.03 -6.74
N ILE A 247 -15.77 -31.97 -7.55
CA ILE A 247 -14.98 -32.62 -8.61
C ILE A 247 -14.50 -31.60 -9.66
N ASP A 248 -15.35 -30.66 -10.05
CA ASP A 248 -14.97 -29.57 -10.95
C ASP A 248 -13.87 -28.69 -10.36
N ASP A 249 -13.93 -28.42 -9.05
CA ASP A 249 -12.90 -27.68 -8.34
C ASP A 249 -11.56 -28.43 -8.37
N LEU A 250 -11.57 -29.72 -8.05
CA LEU A 250 -10.40 -30.60 -8.11
C LEU A 250 -9.77 -30.63 -9.51
N ARG A 251 -10.61 -30.79 -10.56
CA ARG A 251 -10.18 -30.79 -11.96
C ARG A 251 -9.45 -29.50 -12.31
N LEU A 252 -10.02 -28.34 -11.96
CA LEU A 252 -9.41 -27.04 -12.25
C LEU A 252 -8.13 -26.80 -11.44
N THR A 253 -8.09 -27.26 -10.19
CA THR A 253 -6.86 -27.19 -9.39
C THR A 253 -5.75 -28.03 -10.02
N ILE A 254 -6.03 -29.28 -10.41
CA ILE A 254 -5.03 -30.11 -11.10
C ILE A 254 -4.56 -29.43 -12.39
N ALA A 255 -5.48 -28.84 -13.17
CA ALA A 255 -5.12 -28.16 -14.41
C ALA A 255 -4.21 -26.95 -14.17
N HIS A 256 -4.44 -26.19 -13.10
CA HIS A 256 -3.58 -25.08 -12.68
C HIS A 256 -2.17 -25.56 -12.32
N GLU A 257 -2.06 -26.61 -11.48
CA GLU A 257 -0.76 -27.16 -11.07
C GLU A 257 0.00 -27.78 -12.25
N LEU A 258 -0.71 -28.35 -13.22
CA LEU A 258 -0.12 -28.81 -14.49
C LEU A 258 0.47 -27.63 -15.28
N GLY A 259 -0.18 -26.47 -15.28
CA GLY A 259 0.39 -25.25 -15.86
C GLY A 259 1.72 -24.86 -15.22
N HIS A 260 1.82 -24.94 -13.89
CA HIS A 260 3.10 -24.78 -13.20
C HIS A 260 4.13 -25.85 -13.57
N ALA A 261 3.71 -27.10 -13.80
CA ALA A 261 4.59 -28.16 -14.29
C ALA A 261 5.18 -27.87 -15.68
N LEU A 262 4.46 -27.13 -16.53
CA LEU A 262 4.98 -26.61 -17.81
C LEU A 262 5.91 -25.39 -17.67
N GLY A 263 6.08 -24.87 -16.46
CA GLY A 263 6.88 -23.69 -16.16
C GLY A 263 6.11 -22.38 -16.20
N LEU A 264 4.77 -22.42 -16.28
CA LEU A 264 3.95 -21.21 -16.27
C LEU A 264 3.92 -20.55 -14.90
N LYS A 265 3.93 -19.22 -14.92
CA LYS A 265 3.69 -18.38 -13.74
C LYS A 265 2.21 -18.04 -13.63
N HIS A 266 1.82 -17.42 -12.54
CA HIS A 266 0.47 -16.91 -12.41
C HIS A 266 0.19 -15.80 -13.44
N SER A 267 -1.05 -15.77 -13.92
CA SER A 267 -1.63 -14.64 -14.64
C SER A 267 -2.23 -13.64 -13.66
N ASP A 268 -2.17 -12.35 -14.01
CA ASP A 268 -2.88 -11.29 -13.29
C ASP A 268 -4.35 -11.17 -13.76
N GLN A 269 -4.75 -11.92 -14.79
CA GLN A 269 -6.11 -11.88 -15.33
C GLN A 269 -7.07 -12.72 -14.47
N PRO A 270 -8.09 -12.13 -13.83
CA PRO A 270 -8.91 -12.82 -12.83
C PRO A 270 -9.64 -14.08 -13.30
N ASN A 271 -9.91 -14.19 -14.61
CA ASN A 271 -10.63 -15.32 -15.20
C ASN A 271 -9.70 -16.37 -15.83
N ALA A 272 -8.38 -16.17 -15.78
CA ALA A 272 -7.41 -17.10 -16.34
C ALA A 272 -7.30 -18.36 -15.49
N LEU A 273 -7.03 -19.50 -16.12
CA LEU A 273 -6.75 -20.74 -15.39
C LEU A 273 -5.56 -20.54 -14.46
N MET A 274 -4.52 -19.83 -14.90
CA MET A 274 -3.31 -19.53 -14.11
C MET A 274 -3.49 -18.35 -13.14
N HIS A 275 -4.68 -17.83 -12.88
CA HIS A 275 -4.85 -16.75 -11.91
C HIS A 275 -4.56 -17.21 -10.47
N SER A 276 -3.81 -16.41 -9.71
CA SER A 276 -3.31 -16.79 -8.37
C SER A 276 -4.38 -16.90 -7.28
N VAL A 277 -5.55 -16.26 -7.45
CA VAL A 277 -6.62 -16.23 -6.44
C VAL A 277 -7.98 -16.44 -7.09
N ARG A 278 -8.66 -17.52 -6.77
CA ARG A 278 -10.04 -17.72 -7.23
C ARG A 278 -11.03 -17.38 -6.10
N LYS A 279 -11.91 -16.41 -6.34
CA LYS A 279 -12.97 -16.04 -5.39
C LYS A 279 -14.21 -16.90 -5.63
N ASP A 280 -14.94 -17.19 -4.56
CA ASP A 280 -16.26 -17.80 -4.68
C ASP A 280 -17.19 -16.81 -5.41
N GLY A 281 -17.71 -17.20 -6.58
CA GLY A 281 -18.56 -16.35 -7.42
C GLY A 281 -17.93 -15.89 -8.75
N ASP A 282 -16.64 -16.18 -8.98
CA ASP A 282 -16.00 -15.93 -10.29
C ASP A 282 -16.70 -16.74 -11.39
N LYS A 283 -16.70 -16.20 -12.63
CA LYS A 283 -17.28 -16.90 -13.79
C LYS A 283 -16.62 -18.28 -13.91
N LYS A 284 -17.43 -19.31 -14.20
CA LYS A 284 -16.92 -20.66 -14.45
C LYS A 284 -15.86 -20.62 -15.55
N ILE A 285 -14.65 -21.06 -15.23
CA ILE A 285 -13.59 -21.28 -16.22
C ILE A 285 -14.04 -22.44 -17.10
N THR A 286 -14.34 -22.15 -18.36
CA THR A 286 -14.77 -23.14 -19.36
C THR A 286 -13.61 -23.67 -20.20
N GLY A 287 -12.42 -23.09 -20.08
CA GLY A 287 -11.22 -23.44 -20.83
C GLY A 287 -10.10 -22.42 -20.63
N LEU A 288 -8.99 -22.56 -21.36
CA LEU A 288 -7.90 -21.58 -21.35
C LEU A 288 -8.36 -20.22 -21.91
N THR A 289 -7.97 -19.16 -21.22
CA THR A 289 -8.12 -17.79 -21.70
C THR A 289 -6.94 -17.38 -22.58
N ASP A 290 -7.06 -16.25 -23.28
CA ASP A 290 -5.94 -15.68 -24.04
C ASP A 290 -4.74 -15.40 -23.13
N ALA A 291 -4.98 -14.99 -21.89
CA ALA A 291 -3.92 -14.78 -20.90
C ALA A 291 -3.13 -16.06 -20.57
N ASP A 292 -3.80 -17.22 -20.55
CA ASP A 292 -3.13 -18.51 -20.33
C ASP A 292 -2.30 -18.91 -21.57
N ARG A 293 -2.80 -18.62 -22.78
CA ARG A 293 -2.10 -18.89 -24.05
C ARG A 293 -0.90 -17.96 -24.23
N ASP A 294 -1.00 -16.72 -23.80
CA ASP A 294 0.08 -15.74 -23.83
C ASP A 294 1.23 -16.17 -22.90
N LEU A 295 0.90 -16.67 -21.70
CA LEU A 295 1.88 -17.23 -20.78
C LEU A 295 2.64 -18.42 -21.40
N LEU A 296 1.93 -19.31 -22.09
CA LEU A 296 2.54 -20.42 -22.83
C LEU A 296 3.42 -19.95 -24.00
N SER A 297 2.98 -18.94 -24.75
CA SER A 297 3.72 -18.43 -25.90
C SER A 297 4.96 -17.61 -25.49
N ALA A 298 4.93 -17.04 -24.28
CA ALA A 298 6.04 -16.31 -23.67
C ALA A 298 7.10 -17.22 -23.03
N LEU A 299 6.84 -18.53 -22.97
CA LEU A 299 7.86 -19.49 -22.56
C LEU A 299 9.02 -19.46 -23.56
N PRO A 300 10.29 -19.38 -23.12
CA PRO A 300 11.42 -19.49 -24.03
C PRO A 300 11.31 -20.74 -24.92
N GLN A 301 11.69 -20.65 -26.19
CA GLN A 301 11.79 -21.83 -27.06
C GLN A 301 13.09 -22.59 -26.75
#